data_AF-A0A1Z8JR76-F1
#
_entry.id   AF-A0A1Z8JR76-F1
#
_cell.length_a   1.000
_cell.length_b   1.000
_cell.length_c   1.000
_cell.angle_alpha   90.00
_cell.angle_beta   90.00
_cell.angle_gamma   90.00
#
_symmetry.space_group_name_H-M   'P 1'
#
loop_
_entity.id
_entity.type
_entity.pdbx_description
1 polymer ?
#
loop_
_entity_poly.entity_id
_entity_poly.type
_entity_poly.pdbx_seq_one_letter_code
_entity_poly.pdbx_strand_id
1 'polypeptide(L)'
;MSIIISIVVFKAPFVSSDFKGTIPTLSYFVNVGFFQAVSVISFALVCHHNTTFIYDSINTPTLDRFNRVVHISCAISGFVCCLMGVCGFLNFGNKTKGNILNNFPSDDLLVNVARLCFGMNMITTLPLEVYVLREVIKDLYIIYKANLNPSYKFQGFSKLQHLATTAILILIPLIIALNTCNLGAVLEIVGATSGSLIAYILPPLCYNKLTKRNHTLKQQIPYYACATFGFLVMVLSTAQTIHATFSSPSNSHCI
;
A
#
# COMPACT_ATOMS: atom_id res chain seq x y z
N MET A 1 -9.79 10.73 -7.45
CA MET A 1 -8.46 10.56 -8.09
C MET A 1 -8.26 11.43 -9.34
N SER A 2 -9.22 11.53 -10.26
CA SER A 2 -9.05 12.29 -11.52
C SER A 2 -8.62 13.75 -11.34
N ILE A 3 -9.15 14.47 -10.36
CA ILE A 3 -8.75 15.86 -10.05
C ILE A 3 -7.26 15.96 -9.73
N ILE A 4 -6.74 15.05 -8.90
CA ILE A 4 -5.33 15.03 -8.49
C ILE A 4 -4.44 14.75 -9.70
N ILE A 5 -4.83 13.78 -10.54
CA ILE A 5 -4.10 13.43 -11.77
C ILE A 5 -4.04 14.65 -12.69
N SER A 6 -5.18 15.32 -12.93
CA SER A 6 -5.21 16.51 -13.78
C SER A 6 -4.32 17.64 -13.24
N ILE A 7 -4.29 17.87 -11.92
CA ILE A 7 -3.40 18.87 -11.32
C ILE A 7 -1.93 18.49 -11.53
N VAL A 8 -1.54 17.24 -11.28
CA VAL A 8 -0.14 16.83 -11.43
C VAL A 8 0.31 16.85 -12.90
N VAL A 9 -0.55 16.46 -13.84
CA VAL A 9 -0.20 16.44 -15.27
C VAL A 9 -0.18 17.86 -15.85
N PHE A 10 -1.24 18.64 -15.62
CA PHE A 10 -1.41 19.93 -16.31
C PHE A 10 -0.84 21.11 -15.53
N LYS A 11 -0.83 21.07 -14.20
CA LYS A 11 -0.42 22.22 -13.37
C LYS A 11 1.03 22.16 -12.92
N ALA A 12 1.58 20.97 -12.65
CA ALA A 12 2.97 20.81 -12.21
C ALA A 12 4.01 21.49 -13.15
N PRO A 13 3.86 21.47 -14.49
CA PRO A 13 4.80 22.13 -15.39
C PRO A 13 4.86 23.66 -15.22
N PHE A 14 3.78 24.28 -14.75
CA PHE A 14 3.67 25.74 -14.61
C PHE A 14 3.95 26.25 -13.20
N VAL A 15 4.34 25.38 -12.26
CA VAL A 15 4.74 25.80 -10.91
C VAL A 15 6.06 26.59 -10.98
N SER A 16 6.24 27.56 -10.08
CA SER A 16 7.47 28.35 -10.01
C SER A 16 8.71 27.49 -9.80
N SER A 17 9.86 27.99 -10.24
CA SER A 17 11.16 27.32 -10.16
C SER A 17 11.58 26.94 -8.74
N ASP A 18 11.03 27.59 -7.71
CA ASP A 18 11.37 27.33 -6.31
C ASP A 18 10.93 25.94 -5.85
N PHE A 19 9.82 25.43 -6.40
CA PHE A 19 9.30 24.10 -6.11
C PHE A 19 9.87 23.02 -7.01
N LYS A 20 10.51 23.39 -8.13
CA LYS A 20 11.16 22.43 -9.02
C LYS A 20 12.50 21.98 -8.44
N GLY A 21 12.71 20.67 -8.44
CA GLY A 21 13.97 20.06 -8.04
C GLY A 21 14.89 19.82 -9.24
N THR A 22 16.16 19.57 -8.96
CA THR A 22 17.11 19.11 -9.97
C THR A 22 17.05 17.59 -10.07
N ILE A 23 17.27 17.07 -11.28
CA ILE A 23 17.32 15.62 -11.53
C ILE A 23 18.78 15.27 -11.83
N PRO A 24 19.51 14.61 -10.91
CA PRO A 24 20.86 14.15 -11.18
C PRO A 24 20.84 13.16 -12.36
N THR A 25 21.77 13.30 -13.30
CA THR A 25 21.85 12.46 -14.50
C THR A 25 21.98 10.96 -14.20
N LEU A 26 22.64 10.60 -13.09
CA LEU A 26 22.77 9.21 -12.64
C LEU A 26 21.45 8.62 -12.11
N SER A 27 20.59 9.46 -11.52
CA SER A 27 19.30 9.06 -10.97
C SER A 27 18.26 8.69 -12.02
N TYR A 28 18.54 8.92 -13.32
CA TYR A 28 17.68 8.45 -14.40
C TYR A 28 17.72 6.92 -14.58
N PHE A 29 18.80 6.26 -14.18
CA PHE A 29 19.02 4.83 -14.47
C PHE A 29 19.15 3.96 -13.23
N VAL A 30 19.93 4.38 -12.23
CA VAL A 30 20.16 3.57 -11.01
C VAL A 30 20.15 4.47 -9.79
N ASN A 31 19.20 4.22 -8.88
CA ASN A 31 19.11 4.91 -7.59
C ASN A 31 19.28 3.90 -6.46
N VAL A 32 19.97 4.31 -5.39
CA VAL A 32 20.17 3.51 -4.17
C VAL A 32 18.81 3.15 -3.53
N GLY A 33 17.80 4.01 -3.69
CA GLY A 33 16.43 3.78 -3.22
C GLY A 33 15.57 2.86 -4.10
N PHE A 34 16.16 2.07 -5.00
CA PHE A 34 15.40 1.14 -5.86
C PHE A 34 14.50 0.19 -5.03
N PHE A 35 15.01 -0.41 -3.95
CA PHE A 35 14.24 -1.32 -3.12
C PHE A 35 13.10 -0.61 -2.36
N GLN A 36 13.32 0.63 -1.92
CA GLN A 36 12.26 1.46 -1.33
C GLN A 36 11.15 1.75 -2.35
N ALA A 37 11.50 2.07 -3.59
CA ALA A 37 10.53 2.29 -4.66
C ALA A 37 9.72 1.03 -4.97
N VAL A 38 10.36 -0.15 -5.01
CA VAL A 38 9.67 -1.44 -5.17
C VAL A 38 8.67 -1.66 -4.02
N SER A 39 9.04 -1.36 -2.78
CA SER A 39 8.15 -1.47 -1.63
C SER A 39 6.93 -0.54 -1.72
N VAL A 40 7.13 0.73 -2.11
CA VAL A 40 6.03 1.70 -2.28
C VAL A 40 5.08 1.29 -3.40
N ILE A 41 5.62 0.83 -4.53
CA ILE A 41 4.79 0.32 -5.64
C ILE A 41 4.03 -0.93 -5.22
N SER A 42 4.67 -1.82 -4.46
CA SER A 42 4.04 -3.02 -3.92
C SER A 42 2.88 -2.64 -3.01
N PHE A 43 3.07 -1.68 -2.09
CA PHE A 43 1.98 -1.17 -1.26
C PHE A 43 0.84 -0.57 -2.09
N ALA A 44 1.16 0.23 -3.11
CA ALA A 44 0.16 0.90 -3.95
C ALA A 44 -0.71 -0.08 -4.77
N LEU A 45 -0.16 -1.25 -5.13
CA LEU A 45 -0.86 -2.27 -5.93
C LEU A 45 -1.43 -3.43 -5.09
N VAL A 46 -1.20 -3.45 -3.78
CA VAL A 46 -1.76 -4.47 -2.89
C VAL A 46 -3.25 -4.24 -2.68
N CYS A 47 -4.05 -5.18 -3.16
CA CYS A 47 -5.51 -5.24 -2.94
C CYS A 47 -5.98 -6.64 -2.48
N HIS A 48 -5.04 -7.53 -2.16
CA HIS A 48 -5.31 -8.93 -1.83
C HIS A 48 -6.24 -9.11 -0.60
N HIS A 49 -6.16 -8.23 0.39
CA HIS A 49 -7.00 -8.28 1.60
C HIS A 49 -8.49 -8.05 1.31
N ASN A 50 -8.81 -7.36 0.22
CA ASN A 50 -10.19 -7.05 -0.20
C ASN A 50 -10.70 -7.99 -1.31
N THR A 51 -9.84 -8.87 -1.81
CA THR A 51 -10.14 -9.71 -2.98
C THR A 51 -11.34 -10.63 -2.77
N THR A 52 -11.48 -11.23 -1.59
CA THR A 52 -12.63 -12.09 -1.26
C THR A 52 -13.94 -11.30 -1.29
N PHE A 53 -13.98 -10.13 -0.67
CA PHE A 53 -15.17 -9.26 -0.69
C PHE A 53 -15.54 -8.81 -2.11
N ILE A 54 -14.54 -8.49 -2.94
CA ILE A 54 -14.77 -8.13 -4.34
C ILE A 54 -15.34 -9.33 -5.11
N TYR A 55 -14.76 -10.52 -4.92
CA TYR A 55 -15.21 -11.74 -5.57
C TYR A 55 -16.69 -12.04 -5.24
N ASP A 56 -17.05 -11.98 -3.96
CA ASP A 56 -18.39 -12.27 -3.47
C ASP A 56 -19.43 -11.20 -3.87
N SER A 57 -18.96 -9.98 -4.19
CA SER A 57 -19.82 -8.88 -4.66
C SER A 57 -20.13 -8.93 -6.16
N ILE A 58 -19.45 -9.79 -6.93
CA ILE A 58 -19.72 -9.94 -8.37
C ILE A 58 -21.03 -10.71 -8.56
N ASN A 59 -21.93 -10.17 -9.40
CA ASN A 59 -23.25 -10.76 -9.68
C ASN A 59 -23.18 -12.27 -10.06
N THR A 60 -22.12 -12.68 -10.74
CA THR A 60 -21.83 -14.08 -11.08
C THR A 60 -20.37 -14.42 -10.72
N PRO A 61 -20.10 -14.93 -9.51
CA PRO A 61 -18.74 -15.18 -9.04
C PRO A 61 -18.16 -16.40 -9.76
N THR A 62 -17.41 -16.16 -10.83
CA THR A 62 -16.67 -17.18 -11.59
C THR A 62 -15.22 -16.74 -11.69
N LEU A 63 -14.28 -17.69 -11.62
CA LEU A 63 -12.86 -17.40 -11.64
C LEU A 63 -12.42 -16.67 -12.93
N ASP A 64 -13.01 -17.00 -14.08
CA ASP A 64 -12.68 -16.35 -15.35
C ASP A 64 -13.10 -14.86 -15.37
N ARG A 65 -14.31 -14.56 -14.88
CA ARG A 65 -14.79 -13.17 -14.78
C ARG A 65 -13.96 -12.39 -13.76
N PHE A 66 -13.65 -13.01 -12.62
CA PHE A 66 -12.81 -12.41 -11.61
C PHE A 66 -11.41 -12.09 -12.14
N ASN A 67 -10.76 -13.04 -12.82
CA ASN A 67 -9.45 -12.84 -13.45
C ASN A 67 -9.48 -11.67 -14.44
N ARG A 68 -10.51 -11.56 -15.28
CA ARG A 68 -10.66 -10.45 -16.21
C ARG A 68 -10.77 -9.10 -15.48
N VAL A 69 -11.58 -9.03 -14.43
CA VAL A 69 -11.74 -7.82 -13.62
C VAL A 69 -10.42 -7.42 -12.96
N VAL A 70 -9.70 -8.38 -12.37
CA VAL A 70 -8.39 -8.14 -11.74
C VAL A 70 -7.37 -7.61 -12.74
N HIS A 71 -7.24 -8.25 -13.90
CA HIS A 71 -6.24 -7.83 -14.90
C HIS A 71 -6.52 -6.43 -15.46
N ILE A 72 -7.77 -6.12 -15.81
CA ILE A 72 -8.15 -4.79 -16.30
C ILE A 72 -7.92 -3.74 -15.21
N SER A 73 -8.34 -4.02 -13.97
CA SER A 73 -8.19 -3.09 -12.85
C SER A 73 -6.71 -2.82 -12.54
N CYS A 74 -5.88 -3.87 -12.53
CA CYS A 74 -4.45 -3.75 -12.29
C CYS A 74 -3.75 -2.96 -13.42
N ALA A 75 -4.13 -3.20 -14.69
CA ALA A 75 -3.58 -2.46 -15.83
C ALA A 75 -3.93 -0.95 -15.77
N ILE A 76 -5.18 -0.61 -15.46
CA ILE A 76 -5.61 0.79 -15.32
C ILE A 76 -4.89 1.45 -14.14
N SER A 77 -4.84 0.80 -12.98
CA SER A 77 -4.12 1.32 -11.81
C SER A 77 -2.64 1.52 -12.08
N GLY A 78 -1.98 0.53 -12.71
CA GLY A 78 -0.58 0.61 -13.11
C GLY A 78 -0.30 1.77 -14.06
N PHE A 79 -1.16 1.99 -15.06
CA PHE A 79 -1.05 3.13 -15.96
C PHE A 79 -1.17 4.47 -15.23
N VAL A 80 -2.17 4.61 -14.34
CA VAL A 80 -2.37 5.84 -13.57
C VAL A 80 -1.21 6.11 -12.60
N CYS A 81 -0.72 5.07 -11.91
CA CYS A 81 0.44 5.17 -11.03
C CYS A 81 1.70 5.58 -11.81
N CYS A 82 1.92 5.01 -13.00
CA CYS A 82 3.04 5.36 -13.87
C CYS A 82 2.94 6.82 -14.33
N LEU A 83 1.77 7.25 -14.81
CA LEU A 83 1.53 8.63 -15.23
C LEU A 83 1.81 9.62 -14.09
N MET A 84 1.27 9.34 -12.90
CA MET A 84 1.50 10.16 -11.70
C MET A 84 2.97 10.19 -11.29
N GLY A 85 3.63 9.03 -11.27
CA GLY A 85 5.03 8.89 -10.88
C GLY A 85 5.98 9.62 -11.83
N VAL A 86 5.81 9.44 -13.14
CA VAL A 86 6.64 10.07 -14.16
C VAL A 86 6.40 11.58 -14.19
N CYS A 87 5.15 12.05 -14.24
CA CYS A 87 4.86 13.48 -14.24
C CYS A 87 5.31 14.16 -12.94
N GLY A 88 5.10 13.52 -11.78
CA GLY A 88 5.58 14.05 -10.50
C GLY A 88 7.10 14.15 -10.45
N PHE A 89 7.80 13.08 -10.82
CA PHE A 89 9.26 13.05 -10.78
C PHE A 89 9.91 14.03 -11.76
N LEU A 90 9.42 14.14 -13.00
CA LEU A 90 9.97 15.06 -14.00
C LEU A 90 9.81 16.54 -13.61
N ASN A 91 8.76 16.89 -12.86
CA ASN A 91 8.51 18.28 -12.46
C ASN A 91 9.19 18.66 -11.13
N PHE A 92 9.16 17.77 -10.13
CA PHE A 92 9.65 18.08 -8.78
C PHE A 92 11.01 17.48 -8.45
N GLY A 93 11.50 16.50 -9.23
CA GLY A 93 12.84 15.93 -9.09
C GLY A 93 13.18 15.47 -7.67
N ASN A 94 14.35 15.86 -7.19
CA ASN A 94 14.83 15.56 -5.83
C ASN A 94 14.06 16.25 -4.69
N LYS A 95 13.20 17.24 -4.97
CA LYS A 95 12.35 17.90 -3.96
C LYS A 95 10.99 17.21 -3.75
N THR A 96 10.73 16.11 -4.47
CA THR A 96 9.47 15.38 -4.39
C THR A 96 9.17 14.92 -2.97
N LYS A 97 8.10 15.46 -2.36
CA LYS A 97 7.60 15.01 -1.05
C LYS A 97 6.73 13.74 -1.18
N GLY A 98 6.68 12.91 -0.13
CA GLY A 98 5.88 11.68 -0.10
C GLY A 98 4.37 11.88 -0.35
N ASN A 99 3.83 13.07 -0.05
CA ASN A 99 2.54 13.50 -0.59
C ASN A 99 2.78 14.54 -1.69
N ILE A 100 2.47 14.19 -2.93
CA ILE A 100 2.71 15.05 -4.10
C ILE A 100 1.99 16.40 -3.99
N LEU A 101 0.82 16.45 -3.35
CA LEU A 101 0.06 17.70 -3.16
C LEU A 101 0.80 18.70 -2.25
N ASN A 102 1.77 18.27 -1.45
CA ASN A 102 2.58 19.15 -0.60
C ASN A 102 3.75 19.81 -1.36
N ASN A 103 3.91 19.50 -2.65
CA ASN A 103 4.89 20.14 -3.54
C ASN A 103 4.29 21.37 -4.23
N PHE A 104 2.97 21.53 -4.17
CA PHE A 104 2.27 22.70 -4.68
C PHE A 104 2.09 23.76 -3.58
N PRO A 105 1.99 25.06 -3.96
CA PRO A 105 1.70 26.14 -3.02
C PRO A 105 0.45 25.90 -2.17
N SER A 106 0.42 26.50 -0.98
CA SER A 106 -0.69 26.36 -0.02
C SER A 106 -1.84 27.34 -0.30
N ASP A 107 -1.60 28.42 -1.03
CA ASP A 107 -2.56 29.46 -1.41
C ASP A 107 -3.43 29.07 -2.63
N ASP A 108 -3.07 27.99 -3.32
CA ASP A 108 -3.74 27.57 -4.55
C ASP A 108 -5.11 26.92 -4.30
N LEU A 109 -6.18 27.60 -4.70
CA LEU A 109 -7.56 27.13 -4.52
C LEU A 109 -7.81 25.75 -5.14
N LEU A 110 -7.32 25.50 -6.36
CA LEU A 110 -7.57 24.23 -7.06
C LEU A 110 -6.88 23.06 -6.35
N VAL A 111 -5.65 23.30 -5.86
CA VAL A 111 -4.91 22.30 -5.09
C VAL A 111 -5.57 22.06 -3.73
N ASN A 112 -6.07 23.11 -3.08
CA ASN A 112 -6.82 22.98 -1.82
C ASN A 112 -8.13 22.21 -1.99
N VAL A 113 -8.85 22.41 -3.09
CA VAL A 113 -10.00 21.57 -3.45
C VAL A 113 -9.57 20.11 -3.60
N ALA A 114 -8.45 19.83 -4.26
CA ALA A 114 -7.94 18.47 -4.39
C ALA A 114 -7.51 17.86 -3.05
N ARG A 115 -6.89 18.64 -2.15
CA ARG A 115 -6.56 18.23 -0.78
C ARG A 115 -7.83 17.88 0.01
N LEU A 116 -8.89 18.68 -0.10
CA LEU A 116 -10.18 18.42 0.52
C LEU A 116 -10.84 17.15 -0.04
N CYS A 117 -10.89 16.98 -1.37
CA CYS A 117 -11.42 15.77 -2.00
C CYS A 117 -10.62 14.52 -1.59
N PHE A 118 -9.29 14.64 -1.49
CA PHE A 118 -8.42 13.56 -1.02
C PHE A 118 -8.72 13.20 0.44
N GLY A 119 -8.85 14.19 1.33
CA GLY A 119 -9.21 13.99 2.72
C GLY A 119 -10.58 13.33 2.89
N MET A 120 -11.60 13.81 2.15
CA MET A 120 -12.94 13.19 2.15
C MET A 120 -12.90 11.74 1.69
N ASN A 121 -12.15 11.43 0.62
CA ASN A 121 -11.96 10.06 0.16
C ASN A 121 -11.29 9.17 1.23
N MET A 122 -10.30 9.70 1.96
CA MET A 122 -9.67 8.97 3.07
C MET A 122 -10.67 8.69 4.19
N ILE A 123 -11.48 9.68 4.59
CA ILE A 123 -12.53 9.50 5.62
C ILE A 123 -13.53 8.41 5.22
N THR A 124 -13.93 8.35 3.95
CA THR A 124 -14.86 7.31 3.47
C THR A 124 -14.21 5.94 3.30
N THR A 125 -12.88 5.88 3.16
CA THR A 125 -12.13 4.61 3.02
C THR A 125 -11.89 3.97 4.38
N LEU A 126 -11.68 4.77 5.44
CA LEU A 126 -11.41 4.27 6.80
C LEU A 126 -12.45 3.25 7.31
N PRO A 127 -13.78 3.47 7.19
CA PRO A 127 -14.78 2.49 7.63
C PRO A 127 -14.68 1.15 6.90
N LEU A 128 -14.35 1.16 5.60
CA LEU A 128 -14.22 -0.04 4.78
C LEU A 128 -13.00 -0.87 5.22
N GLU A 129 -11.87 -0.21 5.46
CA GLU A 129 -10.66 -0.89 5.95
C GLU A 129 -10.85 -1.44 7.36
N VAL A 130 -11.50 -0.69 8.25
CA VAL A 130 -11.85 -1.18 9.60
C VAL A 130 -12.78 -2.39 9.53
N TYR A 131 -13.72 -2.42 8.57
CA TYR A 131 -14.58 -3.58 8.34
C TYR A 131 -13.76 -4.82 7.94
N VAL A 132 -12.84 -4.68 6.99
CA VAL A 132 -11.98 -5.78 6.52
C VAL A 132 -11.09 -6.31 7.64
N LEU A 133 -10.41 -5.42 8.35
CA LEU A 133 -9.54 -5.81 9.48
C LEU A 133 -10.33 -6.53 10.58
N ARG A 134 -11.57 -6.13 10.83
CA ARG A 134 -12.44 -6.78 11.81
C ARG A 134 -12.83 -8.20 11.37
N GLU A 135 -13.14 -8.43 10.10
CA GLU A 135 -13.40 -9.78 9.60
C GLU A 135 -12.15 -10.67 9.70
N VAL A 136 -10.96 -10.15 9.38
CA VAL A 136 -9.70 -10.89 9.59
C VAL A 136 -9.49 -11.27 11.06
N ILE A 137 -9.74 -10.35 11.99
CA ILE A 137 -9.64 -10.64 13.44
C ILE A 137 -10.67 -11.70 13.87
N LYS A 138 -11.88 -11.65 13.32
CA LYS A 138 -12.93 -12.63 13.57
C LYS A 138 -12.52 -14.03 13.08
N ASP A 139 -11.99 -14.13 11.87
CA ASP A 139 -11.52 -15.41 11.32
C ASP A 139 -10.37 -15.98 12.15
N LEU A 140 -9.39 -15.15 12.53
CA LEU A 140 -8.30 -15.56 13.42
C LEU A 140 -8.82 -16.03 14.79
N TYR A 141 -9.81 -15.35 15.36
CA TYR A 141 -10.43 -15.73 16.62
C TYR A 141 -11.14 -17.09 16.53
N ILE A 142 -11.88 -17.33 15.43
CA ILE A 142 -12.56 -18.59 15.17
C ILE A 142 -11.54 -19.72 15.05
N ILE A 143 -10.48 -19.54 14.25
CA ILE A 143 -9.41 -20.53 14.07
C ILE A 143 -8.74 -20.85 15.42
N TYR A 144 -8.42 -19.83 16.21
CA TYR A 144 -7.82 -20.00 17.52
C TYR A 144 -8.71 -20.81 18.47
N LYS A 145 -10.01 -20.49 18.54
CA LYS A 145 -10.97 -21.20 19.39
C LYS A 145 -11.24 -22.63 18.92
N ALA A 146 -11.32 -22.85 17.61
CA ALA A 146 -11.51 -24.18 17.02
C ALA A 146 -10.31 -25.11 17.28
N ASN A 147 -9.09 -24.58 17.26
CA ASN A 147 -7.89 -25.34 17.62
C ASN A 147 -7.87 -25.77 19.11
N LEU A 148 -8.41 -24.94 20.00
CA LEU A 148 -8.53 -25.27 21.43
C LEU A 148 -9.67 -26.27 21.68
N ASN A 149 -10.83 -26.03 21.06
CA ASN A 149 -12.04 -26.83 21.21
C ASN A 149 -12.67 -27.08 19.83
N PRO A 150 -12.51 -28.30 19.25
CA PRO A 150 -13.04 -28.62 17.92
C PRO A 150 -14.57 -28.49 17.79
N SER A 151 -15.30 -28.61 18.91
CA SER A 151 -16.75 -28.44 18.96
C SER A 151 -17.21 -26.98 19.12
N TYR A 152 -16.28 -26.02 19.10
CA TYR A 152 -16.60 -24.60 19.25
C TYR A 152 -17.45 -24.11 18.07
N LYS A 153 -18.65 -23.59 18.38
CA LYS A 153 -19.50 -22.89 17.40
C LYS A 153 -19.41 -21.39 17.65
N PHE A 154 -19.02 -20.64 16.63
CA PHE A 154 -18.95 -19.20 16.72
C PHE A 154 -20.36 -18.60 16.83
N GLN A 155 -20.64 -17.91 17.94
CA GLN A 155 -21.94 -17.28 18.23
C GLN A 155 -21.96 -15.76 17.95
N GLY A 156 -20.95 -15.24 17.25
CA GLY A 156 -20.76 -13.79 17.07
C GLY A 156 -19.89 -13.18 18.17
N PHE A 157 -19.41 -11.97 17.91
CA PHE A 157 -18.73 -11.19 18.95
C PHE A 157 -19.76 -10.50 19.84
N SER A 158 -19.43 -10.38 21.13
CA SER A 158 -20.23 -9.55 22.05
C SER A 158 -20.12 -8.07 21.67
N LYS A 159 -21.09 -7.24 22.09
CA LYS A 159 -21.04 -5.79 21.86
C LYS A 159 -19.75 -5.14 22.37
N LEU A 160 -19.25 -5.62 23.52
CA LEU A 160 -18.00 -5.14 24.10
C LEU A 160 -16.78 -5.55 23.27
N GLN A 161 -16.73 -6.78 22.77
CA GLN A 161 -15.66 -7.25 21.88
C GLN A 161 -15.66 -6.45 20.58
N HIS A 162 -16.83 -6.26 19.96
CA HIS A 162 -16.97 -5.43 18.77
C HIS A 162 -16.47 -4.00 18.99
N LEU A 163 -16.88 -3.37 20.09
CA LEU A 163 -16.45 -2.01 20.43
C LEU A 163 -14.95 -1.94 20.67
N ALA A 164 -14.40 -2.87 21.47
CA ALA A 164 -12.98 -2.92 21.78
C ALA A 164 -12.12 -3.13 20.53
N THR A 165 -12.47 -4.09 19.67
CA THR A 165 -11.75 -4.34 18.41
C THR A 165 -11.77 -3.10 17.52
N THR A 166 -12.94 -2.48 17.34
CA THR A 166 -13.06 -1.28 16.49
C THR A 166 -12.27 -0.09 17.06
N ALA A 167 -12.33 0.12 18.37
CA ALA A 167 -11.58 1.18 19.04
C ALA A 167 -10.06 0.99 18.85
N ILE A 168 -9.56 -0.23 19.05
CA ILE A 168 -8.13 -0.55 18.87
C ILE A 168 -7.71 -0.30 17.41
N LEU A 169 -8.51 -0.77 16.44
CA LEU A 169 -8.23 -0.61 15.01
C LEU A 169 -8.16 0.86 14.56
N ILE A 170 -8.86 1.77 15.24
CA ILE A 170 -8.84 3.21 14.93
C ILE A 170 -7.76 3.95 15.73
N LEU A 171 -7.60 3.61 17.03
CA LEU A 171 -6.68 4.32 17.92
C LEU A 171 -5.22 4.07 17.56
N ILE A 172 -4.84 2.86 17.14
CA ILE A 172 -3.46 2.54 16.74
C ILE A 172 -2.99 3.43 15.57
N PRO A 173 -3.67 3.45 14.39
CA PRO A 173 -3.23 4.29 13.29
C PRO A 173 -3.34 5.78 13.61
N LEU A 174 -4.28 6.21 14.47
CA LEU A 174 -4.35 7.59 14.95
C LEU A 174 -3.10 7.97 15.75
N ILE A 175 -2.65 7.12 16.67
CA ILE A 175 -1.42 7.35 17.44
C ILE A 175 -0.21 7.44 16.50
N ILE A 176 -0.11 6.55 15.52
CA ILE A 176 0.99 6.58 14.53
C ILE A 176 0.95 7.88 13.73
N ALA A 177 -0.23 8.31 13.28
CA ALA A 177 -0.41 9.54 12.51
C ALA A 177 -0.05 10.80 13.31
N LEU A 178 -0.35 10.85 14.61
CA LEU A 178 0.02 11.96 15.48
C LEU A 178 1.53 12.02 15.78
N ASN A 179 2.24 10.90 15.67
CA ASN A 179 3.68 10.81 15.98
C ASN A 179 4.58 10.80 14.74
N THR A 180 4.03 10.70 13.52
CA THR A 180 4.83 10.55 12.30
C THR A 180 4.51 11.64 11.28
N CYS A 181 5.52 12.42 10.88
CA CYS A 181 5.35 13.47 9.87
C CYS A 181 5.82 13.05 8.46
N ASN A 182 6.51 11.91 8.33
CA ASN A 182 6.99 11.40 7.04
C ASN A 182 6.09 10.27 6.52
N LEU A 183 5.07 10.65 5.74
CA LEU A 183 4.17 9.69 5.08
C LEU A 183 4.94 8.71 4.17
N GLY A 184 5.98 9.17 3.46
CA GLY A 184 6.76 8.33 2.56
C GLY A 184 7.43 7.17 3.29
N ALA A 185 8.08 7.44 4.43
CA ALA A 185 8.71 6.41 5.25
C ALA A 185 7.70 5.38 5.79
N VAL A 186 6.50 5.81 6.18
CA VAL A 186 5.43 4.89 6.61
C VAL A 186 4.99 3.99 5.47
N LEU A 187 4.75 4.56 4.28
CA LEU A 187 4.34 3.80 3.09
C LEU A 187 5.42 2.80 2.66
N GLU A 188 6.70 3.19 2.73
CA GLU A 188 7.84 2.31 2.46
C GLU A 188 7.91 1.13 3.44
N ILE A 189 7.82 1.38 4.75
CA ILE A 189 7.91 0.33 5.78
C ILE A 189 6.73 -0.64 5.67
N VAL A 190 5.51 -0.11 5.52
CA VAL A 190 4.31 -0.95 5.40
C VAL A 190 4.39 -1.76 4.10
N GLY A 191 4.79 -1.14 2.98
CA GLY A 191 5.00 -1.84 1.72
C GLY A 191 6.08 -2.93 1.78
N ALA A 192 7.21 -2.63 2.42
CA ALA A 192 8.31 -3.56 2.59
C ALA A 192 7.91 -4.78 3.43
N THR A 193 7.11 -4.57 4.47
CA THR A 193 6.69 -5.63 5.40
C THR A 193 5.43 -6.36 4.92
N SER A 194 4.27 -5.72 5.02
CA SER A 194 2.97 -6.33 4.70
C SER A 194 2.81 -6.55 3.19
N GLY A 195 3.27 -5.60 2.37
CA GLY A 195 3.22 -5.70 0.92
C GLY A 195 4.03 -6.89 0.41
N SER A 196 5.29 -7.01 0.84
CA SER A 196 6.15 -8.14 0.45
C SER A 196 5.60 -9.49 0.91
N LEU A 197 5.06 -9.55 2.12
CA LEU A 197 4.50 -10.77 2.67
C LEU A 197 3.29 -11.24 1.85
N ILE A 198 2.34 -10.34 1.59
CA ILE A 198 1.07 -10.66 0.95
C ILE A 198 1.20 -10.80 -0.57
N ALA A 199 2.10 -10.06 -1.22
CA ALA A 199 2.25 -10.10 -2.69
C ALA A 199 3.28 -11.12 -3.18
N TYR A 200 4.43 -11.26 -2.50
CA TYR A 200 5.57 -12.02 -3.02
C TYR A 200 5.87 -13.31 -2.25
N ILE A 201 5.62 -13.36 -0.93
CA ILE A 201 6.05 -14.48 -0.10
C ILE A 201 4.91 -15.51 0.08
N LEU A 202 3.77 -15.09 0.63
CA LEU A 202 2.71 -16.02 1.00
C LEU A 202 2.03 -16.70 -0.21
N PRO A 203 1.61 -15.99 -1.28
CA PRO A 203 0.90 -16.63 -2.37
C PRO A 203 1.68 -17.78 -3.06
N PRO A 204 2.94 -17.61 -3.48
CA PRO A 204 3.67 -18.69 -4.15
C PRO A 204 3.98 -19.87 -3.22
N LEU A 205 4.26 -19.61 -1.93
CA LEU A 205 4.52 -20.68 -0.96
C LEU A 205 3.26 -21.48 -0.64
N CYS A 206 2.12 -20.80 -0.46
CA CYS A 206 0.83 -21.45 -0.27
C CYS A 206 0.41 -22.23 -1.51
N TYR A 207 0.59 -21.66 -2.71
CA TYR A 207 0.27 -22.35 -3.96
C TYR A 207 1.10 -23.63 -4.14
N ASN A 208 2.41 -23.57 -3.88
CA ASN A 208 3.29 -24.75 -3.95
C ASN A 208 2.91 -25.81 -2.90
N LYS A 209 2.52 -25.41 -1.69
CA LYS A 209 2.13 -26.35 -0.62
C LYS A 209 0.75 -27.00 -0.85
N LEU A 210 -0.19 -26.25 -1.42
CA LEU A 210 -1.56 -26.72 -1.69
C LEU A 210 -1.64 -27.55 -2.97
N THR A 211 -0.84 -27.21 -3.98
CA THR A 211 -0.72 -27.97 -5.22
C THR A 211 0.20 -29.16 -4.99
N LYS A 212 -0.32 -30.22 -4.35
CA LYS A 212 0.37 -31.52 -4.09
C LYS A 212 0.68 -32.32 -5.36
N ARG A 213 1.05 -31.65 -6.45
CA ARG A 213 1.46 -32.29 -7.71
C ARG A 213 2.95 -32.59 -7.60
N ASN A 214 3.40 -33.72 -8.17
CA ASN A 214 4.83 -34.05 -8.32
C ASN A 214 5.49 -33.03 -9.26
N HIS A 215 5.67 -31.81 -8.79
CA HIS A 215 6.35 -30.75 -9.51
C HIS A 215 7.82 -31.15 -9.62
N THR A 216 8.33 -31.23 -10.85
CA THR A 216 9.76 -31.33 -11.08
C THR A 216 10.46 -30.14 -10.43
N LEU A 217 11.68 -30.30 -9.90
CA LEU A 217 12.44 -29.22 -9.27
C LEU A 217 12.46 -27.92 -10.09
N LYS A 218 12.50 -28.01 -11.43
CA LYS A 218 12.43 -26.86 -12.35
C LYS A 218 11.14 -26.04 -12.25
N GLN A 219 10.01 -26.66 -11.95
CA GLN A 219 8.71 -25.99 -11.78
C GLN A 219 8.56 -25.31 -10.43
N GLN A 220 9.38 -25.68 -9.43
CA GLN A 220 9.37 -25.08 -8.10
C GLN A 220 10.23 -23.81 -7.98
N ILE A 221 11.26 -23.69 -8.84
CA ILE A 221 12.15 -22.52 -8.91
C ILE A 221 11.40 -21.18 -8.90
N PRO A 222 10.38 -20.92 -9.75
CA PRO A 222 9.72 -19.61 -9.77
C PRO A 222 9.03 -19.25 -8.44
N TYR A 223 8.47 -20.23 -7.72
CA TYR A 223 7.81 -19.97 -6.44
C TYR A 223 8.80 -19.54 -5.37
N TYR A 224 9.91 -20.27 -5.24
CA TYR A 224 10.98 -19.92 -4.29
C TYR A 224 11.70 -18.64 -4.69
N ALA A 225 11.96 -18.41 -5.98
CA ALA A 225 12.59 -17.19 -6.47
C ALA A 225 11.75 -15.94 -6.14
N CYS A 226 10.42 -16.00 -6.33
CA CYS A 226 9.51 -14.92 -5.95
C CYS A 226 9.52 -14.66 -4.44
N ALA A 227 9.47 -15.72 -3.63
CA ALA A 227 9.52 -15.60 -2.17
C ALA A 227 10.86 -15.02 -1.68
N THR A 228 12.00 -15.47 -2.24
CA THR A 228 13.32 -14.93 -1.93
C THR A 228 13.44 -13.47 -2.36
N PHE A 229 12.92 -13.09 -3.53
CA PHE A 229 12.85 -11.70 -3.96
C PHE A 229 12.07 -10.83 -2.96
N GLY A 230 10.87 -11.28 -2.56
CA GLY A 230 10.05 -10.59 -1.55
C GLY A 230 10.77 -10.44 -0.21
N PHE A 231 11.50 -11.47 0.22
CA PHE A 231 12.31 -11.40 1.44
C PHE A 231 13.46 -10.40 1.33
N LEU A 232 14.17 -10.37 0.19
CA LEU A 232 15.23 -9.39 -0.05
C LEU A 232 14.69 -7.96 -0.06
N VAL A 233 13.57 -7.71 -0.74
CA VAL A 233 12.90 -6.39 -0.74
C VAL A 233 12.53 -5.99 0.68
N MET A 234 11.92 -6.91 1.46
CA MET A 234 11.54 -6.66 2.85
C MET A 234 12.75 -6.24 3.72
N VAL A 235 13.86 -6.99 3.67
CA VAL A 235 15.05 -6.70 4.49
C VAL A 235 15.74 -5.42 4.03
N LEU A 236 16.05 -5.30 2.74
CA LEU A 236 16.80 -4.17 2.19
C LEU A 236 16.03 -2.87 2.29
N SER A 237 14.74 -2.87 1.92
CA SER A 237 13.91 -1.67 2.00
C SER A 237 13.72 -1.22 3.45
N THR A 238 13.45 -2.14 4.37
CA THR A 238 13.28 -1.78 5.79
C THR A 238 14.56 -1.20 6.37
N ALA A 239 15.72 -1.81 6.08
CA ALA A 239 17.02 -1.29 6.51
C ALA A 239 17.30 0.10 5.94
N GLN A 240 17.03 0.31 4.65
CA GLN A 240 17.22 1.60 3.98
C GLN A 240 16.30 2.69 4.56
N THR A 241 15.01 2.41 4.76
CA THR A 241 14.06 3.39 5.31
C THR A 241 14.39 3.74 6.77
N ILE A 242 14.77 2.75 7.57
CA ILE A 242 15.22 2.98 8.96
C ILE A 242 16.46 3.86 8.97
N HIS A 243 17.48 3.51 8.17
CA HIS A 243 18.70 4.31 8.06
C HIS A 243 18.40 5.75 7.62
N ALA A 244 17.60 5.93 6.57
CA ALA A 244 17.22 7.25 6.06
C ALA A 244 16.48 8.10 7.12
N THR A 245 15.63 7.46 7.93
CA THR A 245 14.88 8.11 9.00
C THR A 245 15.80 8.56 10.14
N PHE A 246 16.80 7.76 10.52
CA PHE A 246 17.76 8.13 11.56
C PHE A 246 18.83 9.13 11.11
N SER A 247 19.27 9.06 9.84
CA SER A 247 20.30 9.94 9.29
C SER A 247 19.80 11.34 8.91
N SER A 248 18.48 11.56 8.86
CA SER A 248 17.88 12.87 8.56
C SER A 248 17.20 13.48 9.79
N PRO A 249 17.93 13.86 10.86
CA PRO A 249 17.35 14.60 11.98
C PRO A 249 17.27 16.08 11.60
N SER A 250 16.32 16.45 10.75
CA SER A 250 16.10 17.86 10.41
C SER A 250 14.63 18.15 10.11
N ASN A 251 14.00 18.63 11.19
CA ASN A 251 13.00 19.69 11.24
C ASN A 251 11.51 19.35 11.37
N SER A 252 11.05 19.77 12.55
CA SER A 252 9.75 20.28 12.96
C SER A 252 8.60 19.29 13.07
N HIS A 253 8.03 19.29 14.28
CA HIS A 253 6.65 18.93 14.57
C HIS A 253 5.77 19.14 13.37
N CYS A 254 4.89 18.16 13.12
CA CYS A 254 3.92 18.23 12.05
C CYS A 254 3.25 19.62 12.04
N ILE A 255 3.30 20.27 10.87
CA ILE A 255 2.98 21.67 10.49
C ILE A 255 4.24 22.49 10.16
#